data_AF-A0A3N0WXZ4-F1
#
_entry.id   AF-A0A3N0WXZ4-F1
#
_cell.length_a   1.000
_cell.length_b   1.000
_cell.length_c   1.000
_cell.angle_alpha   90.00
_cell.angle_beta   90.00
_cell.angle_gamma   90.00
#
_symmetry.space_group_name_H-M   'P 1'
#
loop_
_entity.id
_entity.type
_entity.pdbx_description
1 polymer ?
#
loop_
_entity_poly.entity_id
_entity_poly.type
_entity_poly.pdbx_seq_one_letter_code
_entity_poly.pdbx_strand_id
1 'polypeptide(L)'
;MENEKLTTRLGSVAFRTTGRHSSFRRFCELFEINLGKPFEKDADMSTDLSAHLFTFEIFARIYESDYYRDKSPEDIGKFLGRKTEEILEALKVLHPDYFMKGHYTPKKENNLKYVSSFAIDKYLGGNYDFLSYK
;
A
#
# COMPACT_ATOMS: atom_id res chain seq x y z
N MET A 1 39.34 -4.27 8.18
CA MET A 1 38.10 -5.04 8.41
C MET A 1 36.97 -4.22 7.85
N GLU A 2 36.52 -4.52 6.64
CA GLU A 2 35.24 -4.01 6.16
C GLU A 2 34.17 -4.56 7.10
N ASN A 3 33.42 -3.68 7.76
CA ASN A 3 32.20 -4.08 8.43
C ASN A 3 31.28 -4.62 7.34
N GLU A 4 31.14 -5.94 7.24
CA GLU A 4 30.08 -6.55 6.44
C GLU A 4 28.76 -5.95 6.92
N LYS A 5 28.18 -5.06 6.10
CA LYS A 5 26.86 -4.49 6.36
C LYS A 5 25.89 -5.68 6.42
N LEU A 6 25.44 -6.01 7.64
CA LEU A 6 24.47 -7.08 7.86
C LEU A 6 23.25 -6.83 6.98
N THR A 7 23.03 -7.74 6.02
CA THR A 7 21.87 -7.73 5.15
C THR A 7 20.65 -8.24 5.93
N THR A 8 19.48 -7.69 5.65
CA THR A 8 18.22 -8.18 6.24
C THR A 8 17.42 -8.90 5.17
N ARG A 9 16.89 -10.08 5.48
CA ARG A 9 16.03 -10.82 4.53
C ARG A 9 14.75 -10.05 4.27
N LEU A 10 14.32 -9.98 3.00
CA LEU A 10 13.10 -9.29 2.61
C LEU A 10 11.86 -9.81 3.36
N GLY A 11 11.79 -11.10 3.64
CA GLY A 11 10.68 -11.64 4.43
C GLY A 11 10.63 -11.18 5.88
N SER A 12 11.78 -10.93 6.50
CA SER A 12 11.83 -10.35 7.85
C SER A 12 11.34 -8.90 7.84
N VAL A 13 11.71 -8.13 6.80
CA VAL A 13 11.22 -6.76 6.64
C VAL A 13 9.72 -6.74 6.41
N ALA A 14 9.23 -7.53 5.44
CA ALA A 14 7.80 -7.64 5.11
C ALA A 14 6.93 -8.03 6.32
N PHE A 15 7.39 -8.99 7.12
CA PHE A 15 6.67 -9.41 8.33
C PHE A 15 6.57 -8.29 9.37
N ARG A 16 7.66 -7.53 9.57
CA ARG A 16 7.69 -6.46 10.56
C ARG A 16 6.91 -5.20 10.16
N THR A 17 6.82 -4.92 8.86
CA THR A 17 6.15 -3.75 8.32
C THR A 17 4.67 -4.00 8.03
N THR A 18 4.34 -4.96 7.17
CA THR A 18 2.96 -5.16 6.69
C THR A 18 2.45 -6.57 6.95
N GLY A 19 3.05 -7.31 7.89
CA GLY A 19 2.61 -8.64 8.37
C GLY A 19 2.63 -9.78 7.34
N ARG A 20 2.55 -9.46 6.05
CA ARG A 20 2.35 -10.35 4.91
C ARG A 20 3.17 -9.86 3.72
N HIS A 21 3.74 -10.81 2.99
CA HIS A 21 4.53 -10.51 1.79
C HIS A 21 3.74 -9.81 0.68
N SER A 22 2.48 -10.19 0.47
CA SER A 22 1.68 -9.65 -0.63
C SER A 22 1.31 -8.18 -0.41
N SER A 23 0.91 -7.80 0.81
CA SER A 23 0.69 -6.39 1.15
C SER A 23 2.00 -5.60 1.11
N PHE A 24 3.12 -6.18 1.54
CA PHE A 24 4.43 -5.52 1.47
C PHE A 24 4.82 -5.20 0.03
N ARG A 25 4.60 -6.15 -0.88
CA ARG A 25 4.84 -5.95 -2.31
C ARG A 25 4.00 -4.80 -2.86
N ARG A 26 2.69 -4.83 -2.60
CA ARG A 26 1.76 -3.78 -3.04
C ARG A 26 2.13 -2.41 -2.48
N PHE A 27 2.55 -2.37 -1.21
CA PHE A 27 3.06 -1.16 -0.57
C PHE A 27 4.27 -0.60 -1.33
N CYS A 28 5.28 -1.43 -1.60
CA CYS A 28 6.47 -1.00 -2.34
C CYS A 28 6.14 -0.56 -3.77
N GLU A 29 5.25 -1.27 -4.47
CA GLU A 29 4.78 -0.92 -5.82
C GLU A 29 4.06 0.44 -5.81
N LEU A 30 3.14 0.66 -4.87
CA LEU A 30 2.34 1.89 -4.80
C LEU A 30 3.20 3.12 -4.52
N PHE A 31 4.18 2.99 -3.62
CA PHE A 31 5.03 4.09 -3.18
C PHE A 31 6.39 4.13 -3.88
N GLU A 32 6.56 3.40 -4.98
CA GLU A 32 7.77 3.44 -5.82
C GLU A 32 9.06 3.16 -5.02
N ILE A 33 8.99 2.15 -4.15
CA ILE A 33 10.13 1.67 -3.37
C ILE A 33 10.86 0.63 -4.21
N ASN A 34 11.98 1.03 -4.80
CA ASN A 34 12.83 0.16 -5.59
C ASN A 34 13.60 -0.80 -4.68
N LEU A 35 13.29 -2.09 -4.80
CA LEU A 35 13.94 -3.14 -4.01
C LEU A 35 15.29 -3.58 -4.59
N GLY A 36 15.65 -3.11 -5.79
CA GLY A 36 16.89 -3.45 -6.50
C GLY A 36 16.99 -4.91 -6.98
N LYS A 37 15.96 -5.73 -6.71
CA LYS A 37 15.92 -7.16 -7.02
C LYS A 37 14.48 -7.67 -7.12
N PRO A 38 14.26 -8.85 -7.73
CA PRO A 38 12.96 -9.50 -7.72
C PRO A 38 12.40 -9.66 -6.30
N PHE A 39 11.07 -9.58 -6.19
CA PHE A 39 10.37 -9.73 -4.92
C PHE A 39 10.37 -11.20 -4.48
N GLU A 40 11.47 -11.64 -3.87
CA GLU A 40 11.67 -12.98 -3.35
C GLU A 40 11.91 -12.95 -1.84
N LYS A 41 11.30 -13.90 -1.11
CA LYS A 41 11.28 -13.90 0.35
C LYS A 41 12.68 -13.95 0.97
N ASP A 42 13.55 -14.75 0.37
CA ASP A 42 14.91 -14.99 0.85
C ASP A 42 15.93 -14.01 0.26
N ALA A 43 15.49 -13.07 -0.58
CA ALA A 43 16.41 -12.09 -1.15
C ALA A 43 16.91 -11.12 -0.07
N ASP A 44 18.22 -10.88 -0.09
CA ASP A 44 18.92 -9.98 0.85
C ASP A 44 18.68 -8.52 0.54
N MET A 45 18.20 -7.76 1.50
CA MET A 45 17.94 -6.34 1.39
C MET A 45 19.14 -5.55 1.94
N SER A 46 19.52 -4.47 1.24
CA SER A 46 20.56 -3.57 1.75
C SER A 46 20.13 -2.97 3.09
N THR A 47 21.12 -2.67 3.93
CA THR A 47 20.87 -2.04 5.23
C THR A 47 20.17 -0.70 5.09
N ASP A 48 20.54 0.10 4.08
CA ASP A 48 20.00 1.44 3.87
C ASP A 48 18.51 1.40 3.46
N LEU A 49 18.14 0.49 2.55
CA LEU A 49 16.73 0.27 2.18
C LEU A 49 15.92 -0.29 3.34
N SER A 50 16.50 -1.23 4.10
CA SER A 50 15.83 -1.80 5.28
C SER A 50 15.57 -0.72 6.34
N ALA A 51 16.54 0.16 6.58
CA ALA A 51 16.41 1.28 7.51
C ALA A 51 15.30 2.26 7.06
N HIS A 52 15.27 2.63 5.77
CA HIS A 52 14.20 3.46 5.20
C HIS A 52 12.81 2.86 5.44
N LEU A 53 12.65 1.56 5.19
CA LEU A 53 11.39 0.85 5.40
C LEU A 53 10.99 0.79 6.88
N PHE A 54 11.95 0.67 7.79
CA PHE A 54 11.67 0.71 9.23
C PHE A 54 11.35 2.11 9.74
N THR A 55 11.89 3.17 9.14
CA THR A 55 11.49 4.55 9.44
C THR A 55 9.99 4.77 9.23
N PHE A 56 9.41 4.09 8.24
CA PHE A 56 7.98 4.21 7.90
C PHE A 56 7.15 2.98 8.29
N GLU A 57 7.62 2.16 9.23
CA GLU A 57 6.94 0.90 9.59
C GLU A 57 5.49 1.12 10.05
N ILE A 58 5.24 2.21 10.79
CA ILE A 58 3.90 2.53 11.29
C ILE A 58 2.97 2.82 10.11
N PHE A 59 3.45 3.58 9.12
CA PHE A 59 2.68 3.88 7.93
C PHE A 59 2.38 2.59 7.14
N ALA A 60 3.36 1.70 7.00
CA ALA A 60 3.17 0.41 6.35
C ALA A 60 2.12 -0.47 7.06
N ARG A 61 2.08 -0.44 8.39
CA ARG A 61 1.04 -1.14 9.19
C ARG A 61 -0.35 -0.53 9.00
N ILE A 62 -0.45 0.80 8.94
CA ILE A 62 -1.72 1.48 8.66
C ILE A 62 -2.20 1.14 7.26
N TYR A 63 -1.29 1.13 6.27
CA TYR A 63 -1.57 0.67 4.91
C TYR A 63 -2.10 -0.77 4.89
N GLU A 64 -1.46 -1.69 5.61
CA GLU A 64 -1.92 -3.09 5.69
C GLU A 64 -3.33 -3.16 6.28
N SER A 65 -3.54 -2.51 7.42
CA SER A 65 -4.83 -2.49 8.12
C SER A 65 -5.93 -1.95 7.22
N ASP A 66 -5.68 -0.83 6.53
CA ASP A 66 -6.58 -0.28 5.55
C ASP A 66 -6.86 -1.27 4.40
N TYR A 67 -5.82 -1.89 3.83
CA TYR A 67 -5.94 -2.79 2.68
C TYR A 67 -6.78 -4.04 2.99
N TYR A 68 -6.72 -4.59 4.21
CA TYR A 68 -7.48 -5.79 4.58
C TYR A 68 -8.82 -5.50 5.28
N ARG A 69 -9.16 -4.23 5.52
CA ARG A 69 -10.42 -3.81 6.13
C ARG A 69 -11.52 -3.71 5.06
N ASP A 70 -12.71 -4.24 5.38
CA ASP A 70 -13.92 -3.95 4.61
C ASP A 70 -14.31 -2.49 4.80
N LYS A 71 -14.59 -1.79 3.69
CA LYS A 71 -14.87 -0.36 3.73
C LYS A 71 -15.77 0.06 2.58
N SER A 72 -16.52 1.13 2.79
CA SER A 72 -17.31 1.78 1.75
C SER A 72 -16.59 3.00 1.17
N PRO A 73 -17.05 3.56 0.04
CA PRO A 73 -16.57 4.85 -0.44
C PRO A 73 -16.68 5.97 0.61
N GLU A 74 -17.73 5.96 1.43
CA GLU A 74 -17.92 6.90 2.54
C GLU A 74 -16.86 6.74 3.63
N ASP A 75 -16.52 5.49 4.01
CA ASP A 75 -15.46 5.21 4.98
C ASP A 75 -14.10 5.72 4.50
N ILE A 76 -13.80 5.54 3.21
CA ILE A 76 -12.58 6.02 2.57
C ILE A 76 -12.56 7.55 2.56
N GLY A 77 -13.67 8.20 2.17
CA GLY A 77 -13.80 9.64 2.17
C GLY A 77 -13.56 10.22 3.57
N LYS A 78 -14.18 9.65 4.60
CA LYS A 78 -13.95 10.04 5.99
C LYS A 78 -12.50 9.84 6.43
N PHE A 79 -11.88 8.71 6.05
CA PHE A 79 -10.49 8.41 6.38
C PHE A 79 -9.51 9.42 5.77
N LEU A 80 -9.76 9.84 4.53
CA LEU A 80 -8.90 10.77 3.79
C LEU A 80 -9.27 12.24 3.96
N GLY A 81 -10.39 12.55 4.61
CA GLY A 81 -10.93 13.92 4.67
C GLY A 81 -11.44 14.44 3.33
N ARG A 82 -11.95 13.55 2.46
CA ARG A 82 -12.45 13.85 1.12
C ARG A 82 -13.95 13.57 1.00
N LYS A 83 -14.60 14.18 0.01
CA LYS A 83 -16.02 13.92 -0.26
C LYS A 83 -16.20 12.54 -0.88
N THR A 84 -17.29 11.86 -0.53
CA THR A 84 -17.62 10.53 -1.07
C THR A 84 -17.69 10.55 -2.60
N GLU A 85 -18.18 11.63 -3.20
CA GLU A 85 -18.28 11.78 -4.65
C GLU A 85 -16.90 11.76 -5.33
N GLU A 86 -15.89 12.37 -4.73
CA GLU A 86 -14.50 12.33 -5.25
C GLU A 86 -13.94 10.91 -5.21
N ILE A 87 -14.25 10.16 -4.14
CA ILE A 87 -13.84 8.76 -3.99
C ILE A 87 -14.52 7.90 -5.05
N LEU A 88 -15.82 8.09 -5.29
CA LEU A 88 -16.58 7.34 -6.30
C LEU A 88 -16.04 7.59 -7.71
N GLU A 89 -15.72 8.84 -8.07
CA GLU A 89 -15.14 9.16 -9.37
C GLU A 89 -13.75 8.54 -9.54
N ALA A 90 -12.90 8.57 -8.50
CA ALA A 90 -11.61 7.87 -8.54
C ALA A 90 -11.77 6.35 -8.67
N LEU A 91 -12.66 5.74 -7.89
CA LEU A 91 -12.93 4.31 -7.94
C LEU A 91 -13.45 3.86 -9.31
N LYS A 92 -14.26 4.68 -9.98
CA LYS A 92 -14.78 4.40 -11.31
C LYS A 92 -13.67 4.27 -12.36
N VAL A 93 -12.58 5.02 -12.19
CA VAL A 93 -11.40 4.95 -13.08
C VAL A 93 -10.48 3.80 -12.67
N LEU A 94 -10.16 3.68 -11.39
CA LEU A 94 -9.19 2.71 -10.88
C LEU A 94 -9.73 1.27 -10.83
N HIS A 95 -11.03 1.13 -10.56
CA HIS A 95 -11.71 -0.14 -10.29
C HIS A 95 -13.11 -0.16 -10.96
N PRO A 96 -13.18 -0.07 -12.30
CA PRO A 96 -14.45 -0.01 -13.03
C PRO A 96 -15.33 -1.25 -12.82
N ASP A 97 -14.75 -2.38 -12.38
CA ASP A 97 -15.44 -3.63 -12.06
C ASP A 97 -16.36 -3.54 -10.83
N TYR A 98 -16.25 -2.46 -10.04
CA TYR A 98 -17.18 -2.15 -8.94
C TYR A 98 -18.41 -1.34 -9.39
N PHE A 99 -18.54 -1.04 -10.68
CA PHE A 99 -19.64 -0.23 -11.21
C PHE A 99 -20.46 -1.01 -12.23
N MET A 100 -21.77 -1.08 -12.01
CA MET A 100 -22.72 -1.65 -12.97
C MET A 100 -23.66 -0.56 -13.46
N LYS A 101 -23.73 -0.37 -14.79
CA LYS A 101 -24.53 0.70 -15.43
C LYS A 101 -24.23 2.09 -14.85
N GLY A 102 -22.98 2.34 -14.46
CA GLY A 102 -22.54 3.62 -13.88
C GLY A 102 -22.81 3.78 -12.38
N HIS A 103 -23.42 2.79 -11.71
CA HIS A 103 -23.68 2.82 -10.28
C HIS A 103 -22.72 1.94 -9.50
N TYR A 104 -22.20 2.47 -8.39
CA TYR A 104 -21.38 1.70 -7.46
C TYR A 104 -22.18 0.51 -6.92
N THR A 105 -21.61 -0.68 -7.08
CA THR A 105 -22.19 -1.93 -6.60
C THR A 105 -21.20 -2.59 -5.64
N PRO A 106 -21.46 -2.56 -4.33
CA PRO A 106 -20.61 -3.23 -3.37
C PRO A 106 -20.60 -4.74 -3.63
N LYS A 107 -19.42 -5.36 -3.61
CA LYS A 107 -19.30 -6.82 -3.67
C LYS A 107 -19.71 -7.40 -2.31
N LYS A 108 -20.58 -8.42 -2.31
CA LYS A 108 -21.13 -9.03 -1.06
C LYS A 108 -20.06 -9.56 -0.11
N GLU A 109 -18.92 -9.97 -0.66
CA GLU A 109 -17.74 -10.37 0.10
C GLU A 109 -16.62 -9.40 -0.22
N ASN A 110 -15.93 -8.89 0.81
CA ASN A 110 -14.70 -8.10 0.66
C ASN A 110 -14.94 -6.75 -0.05
N ASN A 111 -15.99 -6.01 0.35
CA ASN A 111 -16.32 -4.71 -0.23
C ASN A 111 -15.16 -3.72 -0.09
N LEU A 112 -14.54 -3.36 -1.23
CA LEU A 112 -13.29 -2.57 -1.35
C LEU A 112 -12.12 -3.04 -0.47
N LYS A 113 -12.22 -4.21 0.14
CA LYS A 113 -11.07 -4.90 0.69
C LYS A 113 -10.15 -5.26 -0.48
N TYR A 114 -8.85 -5.14 -0.24
CA TYR A 114 -7.80 -5.20 -1.25
C TYR A 114 -7.77 -4.02 -2.22
N VAL A 115 -8.53 -2.96 -1.96
CA VAL A 115 -8.34 -1.64 -2.58
C VAL A 115 -7.74 -0.72 -1.53
N SER A 116 -6.57 -0.14 -1.78
CA SER A 116 -5.94 0.77 -0.82
C SER A 116 -6.57 2.15 -0.87
N SER A 117 -6.98 2.69 0.27
CA SER A 117 -7.41 4.09 0.39
C SER A 117 -6.27 5.05 0.00
N PHE A 118 -5.02 4.68 0.28
CA PHE A 118 -3.85 5.44 -0.12
C PHE A 118 -3.61 5.43 -1.63
N ALA A 119 -3.98 4.36 -2.34
CA ALA A 119 -3.91 4.33 -3.80
C ALA A 119 -4.94 5.29 -4.42
N ILE A 120 -6.14 5.34 -3.87
CA ILE A 120 -7.18 6.30 -4.25
C ILE A 120 -6.70 7.72 -3.97
N ASP A 121 -6.14 7.97 -2.78
CA ASP A 121 -5.65 9.30 -2.43
C ASP A 121 -4.48 9.75 -3.31
N LYS A 122 -3.52 8.87 -3.62
CA LYS A 122 -2.42 9.15 -4.55
C LYS A 122 -2.95 9.51 -5.95
N TYR A 123 -3.97 8.81 -6.46
CA TYR A 123 -4.66 9.18 -7.71
C TYR A 123 -5.31 10.57 -7.63
N LEU A 124 -5.87 10.92 -6.46
CA LEU A 124 -6.46 12.23 -6.19
C LEU A 124 -5.43 13.32 -5.79
N GLY A 125 -4.13 13.09 -6.01
CA GLY A 125 -3.06 14.06 -5.79
C GLY A 125 -2.47 14.08 -4.38
N GLY A 126 -2.74 13.07 -3.55
CA GLY A 126 -2.06 12.88 -2.27
C GLY A 126 -0.55 12.68 -2.44
N ASN A 127 0.25 13.40 -1.64
CA ASN A 127 1.71 13.36 -1.73
C ASN A 127 2.29 12.32 -0.76
N TYR A 128 2.99 11.33 -1.32
CA TYR A 128 3.67 10.25 -0.60
C TYR A 128 5.15 10.12 -1.00
N ASP A 129 5.75 11.17 -1.56
CA ASP A 129 7.13 11.15 -2.09
C ASP A 129 8.16 10.80 -1.01
N PHE A 130 7.85 11.13 0.24
CA PHE A 130 8.68 10.79 1.41
C PHE A 130 8.82 9.28 1.64
N LEU A 131 7.92 8.46 1.10
CA LEU A 131 8.00 7.00 1.17
C LEU A 131 8.85 6.40 0.05
N SER A 132 9.05 7.14 -1.05
CA SER A 132 9.79 6.61 -2.20
C SER A 132 11.25 6.32 -1.87
N TYR A 133 11.82 5.32 -2.54
CA TYR A 133 13.23 4.95 -2.42
C TYR A 133 13.72 4.48 -3.78
N LYS A 134 14.70 5.16 -4.37
CA LYS A 134 15.15 4.94 -5.74
C LYS A 134 16.48 4.20 -5.81
#